data_AF-A0A330GC20-F1
#
_entry.id   AF-A0A330GC20-F1
#
_cell.length_a   1.000
_cell.length_b   1.000
_cell.length_c   1.000
_cell.angle_alpha   90.00
_cell.angle_beta   90.00
_cell.angle_gamma   90.00
#
_symmetry.space_group_name_H-M   'P 1'
#
loop_
_entity.id
_entity.type
_entity.pdbx_description
1 polymer ?
#
loop_
_entity_poly.entity_id
_entity_poly.type
_entity_poly.pdbx_seq_one_letter_code
_entity_poly.pdbx_strand_id
1 'polypeptide(L)'
;MGETDETDFSPLQIGQQYKVYGVMFYTSRIDFLVSPASGGPMWVPSNLFDVVDDEIPQGWGCVLTERSEGYADLSEAFGIHSICGYIELIRSYSHYVGILERDPEELKIFYSQ
;
A
#
# COMPACT_ATOMS: atom_id res chain seq x y z
N MET A 1 -4.23 -12.37 25.85
CA MET A 1 -2.96 -11.83 25.30
C MET A 1 -3.41 -10.66 24.46
N GLY A 2 -3.15 -9.43 24.91
CA GLY A 2 -3.79 -8.24 24.35
C GLY A 2 -3.17 -7.91 23.00
N GLU A 3 -3.86 -8.29 21.93
CA GLU A 3 -3.70 -7.63 20.64
C GLU A 3 -4.20 -6.19 20.85
N THR A 4 -3.29 -5.24 20.84
CA THR A 4 -3.66 -3.83 20.73
C THR A 4 -3.83 -3.54 19.25
N ASP A 5 -4.95 -2.91 18.86
CA ASP A 5 -5.26 -2.45 17.50
C ASP A 5 -4.29 -1.37 16.96
N GLU A 6 -3.06 -1.32 17.46
CA GLU A 6 -2.04 -0.34 17.12
C GLU A 6 -1.14 -0.90 16.03
N THR A 7 -1.17 -0.27 14.85
CA THR A 7 -0.21 -0.56 13.79
C THR A 7 1.16 -0.01 14.19
N ASP A 8 2.16 -0.88 14.23
CA ASP A 8 3.53 -0.49 14.55
C ASP A 8 4.23 0.15 13.35
N PHE A 9 4.48 1.45 13.45
CA PHE A 9 5.25 2.23 12.47
C PHE A 9 6.71 2.48 12.89
N SER A 10 7.18 1.83 13.96
CA SER A 10 8.59 1.91 14.42
C SER A 10 9.66 1.56 13.37
N PRO A 11 9.39 0.81 12.29
CA PRO A 11 10.38 0.62 11.24
C PRO A 11 10.67 1.88 10.39
N LEU A 12 9.86 2.93 10.52
CA LEU A 12 10.11 4.23 9.89
C LEU A 12 11.06 5.10 10.72
N GLN A 13 11.83 5.93 10.02
CA GLN A 13 12.83 6.83 10.59
C GLN A 13 12.50 8.27 10.21
N ILE A 14 12.51 9.16 11.19
CA ILE A 14 12.27 10.60 10.98
C ILE A 14 13.39 11.19 10.11
N GLY A 15 13.01 11.98 9.10
CA GLY A 15 13.94 12.63 8.17
C GLY A 15 14.44 11.73 7.04
N GLN A 16 14.04 10.46 7.02
CA GLN A 16 14.35 9.54 5.92
C GLN A 16 13.31 9.70 4.79
N GLN A 17 13.79 9.69 3.55
CA GLN A 17 12.93 9.65 2.37
C GLN A 17 12.59 8.20 2.00
N TYR A 18 11.35 7.97 1.57
CA TYR A 18 10.82 6.68 1.19
C TYR A 18 10.20 6.76 -0.21
N LYS A 19 10.49 5.76 -1.06
CA LYS A 19 9.76 5.56 -2.32
C LYS A 19 8.35 5.07 -2.00
N VAL A 20 7.35 5.71 -2.61
CA VAL A 20 5.95 5.27 -2.56
C VAL A 20 5.70 4.31 -3.72
N TYR A 21 5.23 3.11 -3.41
CA TYR A 21 4.95 2.05 -4.39
C TYR A 21 3.46 1.94 -4.72
N GLY A 22 2.61 2.56 -3.91
CA GLY A 22 1.17 2.59 -4.10
C GLY A 22 0.51 3.62 -3.18
N VAL A 23 -0.68 4.05 -3.56
CA VAL A 23 -1.49 5.02 -2.83
C VAL A 23 -2.90 4.44 -2.69
N MET A 24 -3.37 4.34 -1.45
CA MET A 24 -4.67 3.78 -1.11
C MET A 24 -5.57 4.88 -0.58
N PHE A 25 -6.78 4.99 -1.13
CA PHE A 25 -7.73 6.04 -0.82
C PHE A 25 -8.89 5.48 -0.01
N TYR A 26 -9.08 6.02 1.19
CA TYR A 26 -10.29 5.87 1.99
C TYR A 26 -11.14 7.14 1.88
N THR A 27 -12.35 7.14 2.44
CA THR A 27 -13.18 8.36 2.51
C THR A 27 -12.48 9.50 3.25
N SER A 28 -11.74 9.18 4.32
CA SER A 28 -11.21 10.14 5.29
C SER A 28 -9.70 10.21 5.36
N ARG A 29 -8.97 9.33 4.67
CA ARG A 29 -7.51 9.29 4.71
C ARG A 29 -6.90 8.69 3.44
N ILE A 30 -5.62 8.94 3.27
CA ILE A 30 -4.78 8.34 2.23
C ILE A 30 -3.66 7.57 2.95
N ASP A 31 -3.39 6.35 2.49
CA ASP A 31 -2.26 5.56 2.98
C ASP A 31 -1.26 5.35 1.82
N PHE A 32 0.03 5.41 2.13
CA PHE A 32 1.14 5.14 1.21
C PHE A 32 1.70 3.74 1.45
N LEU A 33 1.92 2.98 0.39
CA LEU A 33 2.70 1.75 0.44
C LEU A 33 4.17 2.10 0.34
N VAL A 34 4.90 1.90 1.43
CA VAL A 34 6.35 2.15 1.52
C VAL A 34 7.07 0.87 1.90
N SER A 35 8.39 0.82 1.69
CA SER A 35 9.22 -0.32 2.09
C SER A 35 10.45 0.14 2.85
N PRO A 36 10.39 0.23 4.19
CA PRO A 36 11.55 0.52 5.01
C PRO A 36 12.53 -0.67 5.00
N ALA A 37 13.82 -0.38 5.16
CA ALA A 37 14.87 -1.41 5.12
C ALA A 37 14.69 -2.50 6.20
N SER A 38 14.17 -2.11 7.36
CA SER A 38 13.67 -3.03 8.38
C SER A 38 12.16 -3.16 8.23
N GLY A 39 11.61 -4.38 8.13
CA GLY A 39 10.16 -4.60 8.24
C GLY A 39 9.40 -4.90 6.94
N GLY A 40 9.98 -4.62 5.76
CA GLY A 40 9.38 -4.92 4.47
C GLY A 40 8.25 -3.95 4.06
N PRO A 41 7.48 -4.25 3.00
CA PRO A 41 6.44 -3.36 2.51
C PRO A 41 5.29 -3.22 3.50
N MET A 42 4.78 -2.00 3.67
CA MET A 42 3.66 -1.72 4.56
C MET A 42 2.87 -0.48 4.12
N TRP A 43 1.56 -0.50 4.37
CA TRP A 43 0.69 0.67 4.21
C TRP A 43 0.79 1.56 5.44
N VAL A 44 0.98 2.86 5.22
CA VAL A 44 1.21 3.85 6.26
C VAL A 44 0.41 5.11 5.97
N PRO A 45 -0.28 5.71 6.96
CA PRO A 45 -1.00 6.97 6.78
C PRO A 45 -0.11 8.07 6.19
N SER A 46 -0.63 8.76 5.16
CA SER A 46 0.11 9.78 4.43
C SER A 46 0.47 11.00 5.29
N ASN A 47 -0.27 11.23 6.38
CA ASN A 47 -0.03 12.35 7.30
C ASN A 47 1.26 12.22 8.13
N LEU A 48 1.97 11.09 8.04
CA LEU A 48 3.30 10.91 8.62
C LEU A 48 4.43 11.43 7.71
N PHE A 49 4.11 11.87 6.48
CA PHE A 49 5.10 12.23 5.48
C PHE A 49 4.84 13.63 4.92
N ASP A 50 5.93 14.31 4.57
CA ASP A 50 5.91 15.43 3.64
C ASP A 50 6.20 14.89 2.23
N VAL A 51 5.35 15.24 1.26
CA VAL A 51 5.56 14.86 -0.15
C VAL A 51 6.59 15.81 -0.77
N VAL A 52 7.71 15.26 -1.21
CA VAL A 52 8.84 16.01 -1.82
C VAL A 52 8.92 15.85 -3.33
N ASP A 53 8.24 14.85 -3.88
CA ASP A 53 8.10 14.56 -5.31
C ASP A 53 6.65 14.12 -5.55
N ASP A 54 5.92 14.88 -6.36
CA ASP A 54 4.50 14.70 -6.64
C ASP A 54 4.22 14.14 -8.06
N GLU A 55 5.26 13.68 -8.76
CA GLU A 55 5.10 13.03 -10.05
C GLU A 55 4.53 11.61 -9.89
N ILE A 56 3.50 11.28 -10.67
CA ILE A 56 2.98 9.91 -10.76
C ILE A 56 3.90 9.09 -11.67
N PRO A 57 4.48 7.98 -11.19
CA PRO A 57 5.41 7.20 -12.01
C PRO A 57 4.74 6.62 -13.26
N GLN A 58 5.51 6.54 -14.35
CA GLN A 58 5.05 5.91 -15.59
C GLN A 58 4.69 4.45 -15.35
N GLY A 59 3.60 3.99 -15.98
CA GLY A 59 3.12 2.62 -15.83
C GLY A 59 2.23 2.41 -14.61
N TRP A 60 1.92 3.47 -13.85
CA TRP A 60 0.90 3.39 -12.82
C TRP A 60 -0.51 3.34 -13.41
N GLY A 61 -1.38 2.62 -12.72
CA GLY A 61 -2.82 2.60 -12.97
C GLY A 61 -3.60 2.85 -11.69
N CYS A 62 -4.93 2.79 -11.80
CA CYS A 62 -5.85 2.89 -10.67
C CYS A 62 -6.93 1.81 -10.81
N VAL A 63 -7.27 1.18 -9.68
CA VAL A 63 -8.43 0.31 -9.55
C VAL A 63 -9.46 0.96 -8.62
N LEU A 64 -10.71 1.01 -9.07
CA LEU A 64 -11.86 1.34 -8.22
C LEU A 64 -12.33 0.04 -7.58
N THR A 65 -12.16 -0.09 -6.27
CA THR A 65 -12.37 -1.35 -5.54
C THR A 65 -13.83 -1.81 -5.64
N GLU A 66 -14.79 -0.90 -5.48
CA GLU A 66 -16.23 -1.17 -5.61
C GLU A 66 -16.66 -1.73 -6.97
N ARG A 67 -15.84 -1.58 -8.01
CA ARG A 67 -16.16 -1.99 -9.40
C ARG A 67 -15.26 -3.10 -9.93
N SER A 68 -14.35 -3.62 -9.10
CA SER A 68 -13.38 -4.61 -9.52
C SER A 68 -13.58 -5.91 -8.76
N GLU A 69 -13.83 -6.97 -9.50
CA GLU A 69 -13.90 -8.34 -8.96
C GLU A 69 -12.59 -8.66 -8.21
N GLY A 70 -12.71 -9.27 -7.02
CA GLY A 70 -11.60 -9.52 -6.11
C GLY A 70 -11.25 -8.37 -5.16
N TYR A 71 -11.46 -7.10 -5.56
CA TYR A 71 -11.19 -5.94 -4.71
C TYR A 71 -12.44 -5.36 -4.03
N ALA A 72 -13.65 -5.76 -4.45
CA ALA A 72 -14.91 -5.29 -3.88
C ALA A 72 -14.98 -5.50 -2.35
N ASP A 73 -14.46 -6.64 -1.87
CA ASP A 73 -14.37 -6.95 -0.45
C ASP A 73 -13.56 -5.90 0.33
N LEU A 74 -12.56 -5.27 -0.28
CA LEU A 74 -11.80 -4.19 0.35
C LEU A 74 -12.64 -2.92 0.54
N SER A 75 -13.52 -2.64 -0.41
CA SER A 75 -14.46 -1.53 -0.30
C SER A 75 -15.49 -1.80 0.79
N GLU A 76 -16.10 -2.99 0.78
CA GLU A 76 -17.18 -3.34 1.70
C GLU A 76 -16.70 -3.52 3.15
N ALA A 77 -15.54 -4.18 3.34
CA ALA A 77 -15.03 -4.48 4.68
C ALA A 77 -14.21 -3.33 5.29
N PHE A 78 -13.44 -2.60 4.47
CA PHE A 78 -12.45 -1.62 4.95
C PHE A 78 -12.69 -0.18 4.47
N GLY A 79 -13.68 0.05 3.60
CA GLY A 79 -13.96 1.38 3.05
C GLY A 79 -12.85 1.94 2.16
N ILE A 80 -12.04 1.06 1.57
CA ILE A 80 -11.01 1.43 0.59
C ILE A 80 -11.72 1.66 -0.73
N HIS A 81 -11.67 2.89 -1.29
CA HIS A 81 -12.35 3.26 -2.54
C HIS A 81 -11.52 2.96 -3.79
N SER A 82 -10.22 3.19 -3.70
CA SER A 82 -9.33 3.00 -4.83
C SER A 82 -7.89 2.79 -4.40
N ILE A 83 -7.16 2.08 -5.25
CA ILE A 83 -5.72 1.89 -5.11
C ILE A 83 -5.06 2.34 -6.41
N CYS A 84 -4.06 3.21 -6.30
CA CYS A 84 -3.17 3.60 -7.38
C CYS A 84 -1.79 2.96 -7.16
N GLY A 85 -1.12 2.54 -8.23
CA GLY A 85 0.19 1.92 -8.13
C GLY A 85 0.62 1.27 -9.44
N TYR A 86 1.72 0.52 -9.40
CA TYR A 86 2.16 -0.29 -10.54
C TYR A 86 1.11 -1.34 -10.94
N ILE A 87 1.19 -1.81 -12.18
CA ILE A 87 0.14 -2.61 -12.83
C ILE A 87 -0.20 -3.89 -12.05
N GLU A 88 0.79 -4.60 -11.53
CA GLU A 88 0.57 -5.83 -10.78
C GLU A 88 -0.19 -5.56 -9.47
N LEU A 89 0.07 -4.44 -8.78
CA LEU A 89 -0.63 -4.06 -7.55
C LEU A 89 -2.14 -3.84 -7.76
N ILE A 90 -2.51 -3.24 -8.89
CA ILE A 90 -3.90 -2.85 -9.18
C ILE A 90 -4.66 -3.87 -10.03
N ARG A 91 -4.00 -4.91 -10.56
CA ARG A 91 -4.62 -5.95 -11.40
C ARG A 91 -4.59 -7.35 -10.80
N SER A 92 -3.80 -7.58 -9.76
CA SER A 92 -3.68 -8.88 -9.10
C SER A 92 -4.01 -8.79 -7.62
N TYR A 93 -5.23 -9.20 -7.26
CA TYR A 93 -5.64 -9.23 -5.85
C TYR A 93 -4.78 -10.19 -5.03
N SER A 94 -4.35 -11.31 -5.61
CA SER A 94 -3.42 -12.24 -4.94
C SER A 94 -2.07 -11.59 -4.65
N HIS A 95 -1.58 -10.71 -5.54
CA HIS A 95 -0.36 -9.96 -5.31
C HIS A 95 -0.53 -8.95 -4.17
N TYR A 96 -1.65 -8.20 -4.17
CA TYR A 96 -1.98 -7.28 -3.08
C TYR A 96 -2.01 -8.00 -1.72
N VAL A 97 -2.72 -9.13 -1.63
CA VAL A 97 -2.80 -9.95 -0.40
C VAL A 97 -1.42 -10.52 -0.04
N GLY A 98 -0.68 -11.05 -1.01
CA GLY A 98 0.63 -11.63 -0.77
C GLY A 98 1.66 -10.63 -0.24
N ILE A 99 1.59 -9.35 -0.61
CA ILE A 99 2.41 -8.31 0.02
C ILE A 99 2.07 -8.18 1.52
N LEU A 100 0.78 -8.15 1.87
CA LEU A 100 0.33 -8.04 3.26
C LEU A 100 0.72 -9.27 4.09
N GLU A 101 0.58 -10.46 3.50
CA GLU A 101 0.92 -11.74 4.11
C GLU A 101 2.42 -12.05 4.09
N ARG A 102 3.23 -11.20 3.44
CA ARG A 102 4.67 -11.37 3.21
C ARG A 102 5.01 -12.68 2.49
N ASP A 103 4.20 -13.04 1.50
CA ASP A 103 4.48 -14.18 0.62
C ASP A 103 5.82 -13.97 -0.13
N PRO A 104 6.76 -14.93 -0.09
CA PRO A 104 8.08 -14.75 -0.69
C PRO A 104 8.08 -14.55 -2.21
N GLU A 105 7.15 -15.14 -2.95
CA GLU A 105 7.09 -15.00 -4.42
C GLU A 105 6.48 -13.64 -4.79
N GLU A 106 5.46 -13.21 -4.08
CA GLU A 106 4.85 -11.89 -4.29
C GLU A 106 5.79 -10.75 -3.87
N LEU A 107 6.59 -10.95 -2.81
CA LEU A 107 7.62 -9.98 -2.41
C LEU A 107 8.73 -9.84 -3.47
N LYS A 108 9.10 -10.89 -4.20
CA LYS A 108 10.06 -10.77 -5.31
C LYS A 108 9.52 -9.87 -6.41
N ILE A 109 8.23 -9.97 -6.73
CA ILE A 109 7.57 -9.10 -7.70
C ILE A 109 7.57 -7.67 -7.20
N PHE A 110 7.21 -7.44 -5.93
CA PHE A 110 7.22 -6.10 -5.31
C PHE A 110 8.60 -5.44 -5.38
N TYR A 111 9.67 -6.15 -5.02
CA TYR A 111 11.02 -5.57 -5.02
C TYR A 111 11.62 -5.34 -6.41
N SER A 112 10.93 -5.78 -7.48
CA SER A 112 11.32 -5.48 -8.86
C SER A 112 10.72 -4.17 -9.40
N GLN A 113 9.90 -3.47 -8.61
CA GLN A 113 9.18 -2.24 -8.99
C GLN A 113 9.94 -0.94 -8.69
#